data_AF-A0A816ANF7-F1
#
_entry.id   AF-A0A816ANF7-F1
#
_cell.length_a   1.000
_cell.length_b   1.000
_cell.length_c   1.000
_cell.angle_alpha   90.00
_cell.angle_beta   90.00
_cell.angle_gamma   90.00
#
_symmetry.space_group_name_H-M   'P 1'
#
loop_
_entity.id
_entity.type
_entity.pdbx_description
1 polymer ?
#
loop_
_entity_poly.entity_id
_entity_poly.type
_entity_poly.pdbx_seq_one_letter_code
_entity_poly.pdbx_strand_id
1 'polypeptide(L)'
;MMLPVTSRGVVYNQSVGILLSNLPLAHSFIPTLVKTAEDQYEYRLYIGYDYGDSWYDNISNWQHLSDFIRLQLKANRSGLRVTFRGIRLHAMEQRLTPVWNTLAQVAQKDQCDYFYPANDDMQLLTKGWTSAAVEALRSCPVASNFGIAAFKDVGVCMVPTFHLVHKTHLELHGGIYYPVPSHGAGQDPWIFAVYRPWKCAFHLKQYEIKNHIGLASGPRYKYVDAPQFGRWIQRGRQELYNRLSLSQSLYNQSFVNSSQLNFDIVWDLPC
;
A
#
# COMPACT_ATOMS: atom_id res chain seq x y z
N MET A 1 4.32 -5.96 -2.80
CA MET A 1 3.05 -5.25 -3.05
C MET A 1 1.90 -6.06 -2.48
N MET A 2 0.99 -5.43 -1.77
CA MET A 2 -0.12 -6.07 -1.04
C MET A 2 -1.42 -5.71 -1.74
N LEU A 3 -2.11 -6.72 -2.30
CA LEU A 3 -3.21 -6.55 -3.24
C LEU A 3 -4.46 -7.28 -2.72
N PRO A 4 -5.36 -6.60 -1.99
CA PRO A 4 -6.71 -7.10 -1.78
C PRO A 4 -7.44 -7.18 -3.13
N VAL A 5 -8.05 -8.33 -3.43
CA VAL A 5 -8.80 -8.59 -4.66
C VAL A 5 -10.16 -9.20 -4.37
N THR A 6 -11.11 -9.03 -5.28
CA THR A 6 -12.35 -9.82 -5.28
C THR A 6 -12.91 -9.97 -6.69
N SER A 7 -13.55 -11.10 -6.96
CA SER A 7 -14.34 -11.30 -8.19
C SER A 7 -15.82 -10.96 -8.00
N ARG A 8 -16.25 -10.70 -6.75
CA ARG A 8 -17.63 -10.32 -6.44
C ARG A 8 -17.96 -8.99 -7.10
N GLY A 9 -19.08 -8.94 -7.83
CA GLY A 9 -19.49 -7.75 -8.58
C GLY A 9 -18.85 -7.61 -9.97
N VAL A 10 -17.94 -8.52 -10.35
CA VAL A 10 -17.44 -8.60 -11.74
C VAL A 10 -18.50 -9.27 -12.62
N VAL A 11 -18.63 -8.79 -13.86
CA VAL A 11 -19.62 -9.30 -14.82
C VAL A 11 -19.43 -10.79 -15.06
N TYR A 12 -20.49 -11.56 -14.77
CA TYR A 12 -20.55 -13.01 -14.95
C TYR A 12 -21.08 -13.36 -16.35
N ASN A 13 -20.36 -14.18 -17.10
CA ASN A 13 -20.86 -14.76 -18.34
C ASN A 13 -21.50 -16.13 -18.04
N GLN A 14 -22.74 -16.35 -18.50
CA GLN A 14 -23.48 -17.58 -18.21
C GLN A 14 -22.82 -18.86 -18.76
N SER A 15 -22.10 -18.76 -19.88
CA SER A 15 -21.49 -19.91 -20.55
C SER A 15 -20.08 -20.22 -20.06
N VAL A 16 -19.33 -19.22 -19.59
CA VAL A 16 -17.89 -19.37 -19.25
C VAL A 16 -17.50 -18.82 -17.88
N GLY A 17 -18.46 -18.31 -17.10
CA GLY A 17 -18.21 -17.70 -15.79
C GLY A 17 -17.55 -16.32 -15.86
N ILE A 18 -16.78 -15.96 -14.83
CA ILE A 18 -15.98 -14.73 -14.83
C ILE A 18 -14.66 -14.99 -15.58
N LEU A 19 -14.46 -14.26 -16.66
CA LEU A 19 -13.22 -14.31 -17.43
C LEU A 19 -12.10 -13.56 -16.70
N LEU A 20 -10.88 -14.10 -16.77
CA LEU A 20 -9.68 -13.45 -16.22
C LEU A 20 -9.52 -12.01 -16.74
N SER A 21 -9.79 -11.77 -18.02
CA SER A 21 -9.72 -10.44 -18.64
C SER A 21 -10.65 -9.42 -17.99
N ASN A 22 -11.71 -9.86 -17.31
CA ASN A 22 -12.68 -8.97 -16.65
C ASN A 22 -12.24 -8.59 -15.24
N LEU A 23 -11.24 -9.27 -14.65
CA LEU A 23 -10.73 -8.94 -13.33
C LEU A 23 -9.87 -7.67 -13.37
N PRO A 24 -10.09 -6.68 -12.48
CA PRO A 24 -9.29 -5.45 -12.42
C PRO A 24 -7.79 -5.72 -12.34
N LEU A 25 -7.40 -6.72 -11.54
CA LEU A 25 -6.00 -7.16 -11.44
C LEU A 25 -5.37 -7.43 -12.81
N ALA A 26 -6.10 -8.08 -13.71
CA ALA A 26 -5.58 -8.52 -15.01
C ALA A 26 -5.59 -7.42 -16.08
N HIS A 27 -6.64 -6.58 -16.13
CA HIS A 27 -6.76 -5.55 -17.18
C HIS A 27 -6.24 -4.17 -16.75
N SER A 28 -6.10 -3.88 -15.46
CA SER A 28 -5.64 -2.58 -14.94
C SER A 28 -4.26 -2.68 -14.29
N PHE A 29 -4.12 -3.47 -13.23
CA PHE A 29 -2.91 -3.45 -12.41
C PHE A 29 -1.70 -4.12 -13.07
N ILE A 30 -1.81 -5.41 -13.44
CA ILE A 30 -0.68 -6.17 -13.98
C ILE A 30 -0.05 -5.50 -15.22
N PRO A 31 -0.82 -5.05 -16.24
CA PRO A 31 -0.24 -4.43 -17.42
C PRO A 31 0.56 -3.16 -17.09
N THR A 32 0.05 -2.34 -16.16
CA THR A 32 0.71 -1.09 -15.77
C THR A 32 1.92 -1.33 -14.87
N LEU A 33 1.89 -2.34 -14.01
CA LEU A 33 3.07 -2.81 -13.28
C LEU A 33 4.16 -3.28 -14.25
N VAL A 34 3.87 -4.16 -15.20
CA VAL A 34 4.87 -4.64 -16.18
C VAL A 34 5.45 -3.46 -16.98
N LYS A 35 4.63 -2.48 -17.34
CA LYS A 35 5.08 -1.28 -18.06
C LYS A 35 6.00 -0.38 -17.23
N THR A 36 5.80 -0.27 -15.91
CA THR A 36 6.42 0.77 -15.08
C THR A 36 7.45 0.28 -14.07
N ALA A 37 7.40 -0.99 -13.68
CA ALA A 37 8.34 -1.62 -12.76
C ALA A 37 9.78 -1.59 -13.30
N GLU A 38 10.77 -1.73 -12.42
CA GLU A 38 12.19 -1.54 -12.73
C GLU A 38 12.98 -2.82 -12.39
N ASP A 39 13.87 -3.26 -13.30
CA ASP A 39 14.47 -4.61 -13.26
C ASP A 39 15.45 -4.83 -12.10
N GLN A 40 15.93 -3.74 -11.48
CA GLN A 40 16.78 -3.78 -10.29
C GLN A 40 16.02 -4.23 -9.04
N TYR A 41 14.68 -4.21 -9.04
CA TYR A 41 13.86 -4.67 -7.93
C TYR A 41 13.20 -6.02 -8.22
N GLU A 42 12.96 -6.78 -7.16
CA GLU A 42 12.09 -7.95 -7.20
C GLU A 42 10.71 -7.56 -6.66
N TYR A 43 9.67 -7.75 -7.47
CA TYR A 43 8.30 -7.44 -7.08
C TYR A 43 7.59 -8.72 -6.64
N ARG A 44 7.24 -8.79 -5.36
CA ARG A 44 6.40 -9.87 -4.83
C ARG A 44 4.97 -9.39 -4.66
N LEU A 45 4.03 -10.05 -5.32
CA LEU A 45 2.60 -9.72 -5.27
C LEU A 45 1.90 -10.64 -4.28
N TYR A 46 1.45 -10.08 -3.17
CA TYR A 46 0.67 -10.77 -2.15
C TYR A 46 -0.81 -10.51 -2.40
N ILE A 47 -1.47 -11.45 -3.07
CA ILE A 47 -2.84 -11.30 -3.55
C ILE A 47 -3.79 -11.88 -2.49
N GLY A 48 -4.39 -11.01 -1.70
CA GLY A 48 -5.34 -11.36 -0.64
C GLY A 48 -6.77 -11.44 -1.16
N TYR A 49 -7.45 -12.57 -0.97
CA TYR A 49 -8.82 -12.77 -1.43
C TYR A 49 -9.69 -13.39 -0.34
N ASP A 50 -10.97 -13.03 -0.31
CA ASP A 50 -11.91 -13.57 0.68
C ASP A 50 -12.18 -15.06 0.44
N TYR A 51 -12.28 -15.83 1.53
CA TYR A 51 -12.85 -17.16 1.50
C TYR A 51 -14.26 -17.14 0.90
N GLY A 52 -14.56 -18.10 0.03
CA GLY A 52 -15.84 -18.17 -0.69
C GLY A 52 -15.93 -17.27 -1.92
N ASP A 53 -14.83 -16.63 -2.34
CA ASP A 53 -14.75 -15.97 -3.64
C ASP A 53 -14.63 -17.03 -4.74
N SER A 54 -15.69 -17.22 -5.53
CA SER A 54 -15.81 -18.36 -6.46
C SER A 54 -14.72 -18.42 -7.53
N TRP A 55 -14.18 -17.26 -7.92
CA TRP A 55 -13.11 -17.22 -8.89
C TRP A 55 -11.76 -17.57 -8.25
N TYR A 56 -11.43 -16.93 -7.12
CA TYR A 56 -10.14 -17.12 -6.44
C TYR A 56 -10.07 -18.39 -5.59
N ASP A 57 -11.19 -19.03 -5.27
CA ASP A 57 -11.20 -20.35 -4.64
C ASP A 57 -10.97 -21.51 -5.64
N ASN A 58 -10.94 -21.22 -6.94
CA ASN A 58 -10.69 -22.21 -7.97
C ASN A 58 -9.20 -22.27 -8.36
N ILE A 59 -8.58 -23.44 -8.17
CA ILE A 59 -7.15 -23.63 -8.47
C ILE A 59 -6.80 -23.50 -9.96
N SER A 60 -7.71 -23.84 -10.89
CA SER A 60 -7.45 -23.69 -12.33
C SER A 60 -7.39 -22.22 -12.74
N ASN A 61 -8.17 -21.36 -12.08
CA ASN A 61 -8.12 -19.92 -12.30
C ASN A 61 -6.78 -19.31 -11.87
N TRP A 62 -6.18 -19.82 -10.78
CA TRP A 62 -4.82 -19.44 -10.39
C TRP A 62 -3.77 -19.84 -11.43
N GLN A 63 -3.92 -21.01 -12.05
CA GLN A 63 -3.04 -21.42 -13.15
C GLN A 63 -3.19 -20.47 -14.34
N HIS A 64 -4.42 -20.10 -14.72
CA HIS A 64 -4.65 -19.13 -15.79
C HIS A 64 -4.05 -17.74 -15.48
N LEU A 65 -4.17 -17.26 -14.25
CA LEU A 65 -3.53 -16.02 -13.81
C LEU A 65 -2.01 -16.11 -13.87
N SER A 66 -1.44 -17.24 -13.45
CA SER A 66 -0.01 -17.52 -13.53
C SER A 66 0.51 -17.43 -14.95
N ASP A 67 -0.15 -18.13 -15.87
CA ASP A 67 0.23 -18.13 -17.27
C ASP A 67 0.06 -16.75 -17.90
N PHE A 68 -1.01 -16.04 -17.56
CA PHE A 68 -1.21 -14.66 -18.00
C PHE A 68 -0.06 -13.74 -17.54
N ILE A 69 0.28 -13.71 -16.24
CA ILE A 69 1.37 -12.88 -15.72
C ILE A 69 2.70 -13.25 -16.40
N ARG A 70 3.00 -14.54 -16.52
CA ARG A 70 4.22 -15.03 -17.17
C ARG A 70 4.30 -14.60 -18.64
N LEU A 71 3.19 -14.68 -19.38
CA LEU A 71 3.13 -14.24 -20.77
C LEU A 71 3.30 -12.71 -20.88
N GLN A 72 2.67 -11.93 -20.00
CA GLN A 72 2.85 -10.48 -19.94
C GLN A 72 4.32 -10.10 -19.71
N LEU A 73 5.00 -10.76 -18.77
CA LEU A 73 6.42 -10.54 -18.50
C LEU A 73 7.29 -10.95 -19.69
N LYS A 74 7.07 -12.14 -20.26
CA LYS A 74 7.85 -12.63 -21.41
C LYS A 74 7.72 -11.72 -22.62
N ALA A 75 6.52 -11.22 -22.90
CA ALA A 75 6.26 -10.38 -24.07
C ALA A 75 6.81 -8.95 -23.93
N ASN A 76 6.88 -8.41 -22.71
CA ASN A 76 7.15 -6.98 -22.51
C ASN A 76 8.44 -6.70 -21.72
N ARG A 77 8.87 -7.58 -20.81
CA ARG A 77 9.94 -7.34 -19.82
C ARG A 77 10.60 -8.63 -19.33
N SER A 78 11.47 -9.24 -20.14
CA SER A 78 12.14 -10.51 -19.79
C SER A 78 13.09 -10.43 -18.58
N GLY A 79 13.63 -9.24 -18.26
CA GLY A 79 14.51 -9.02 -17.10
C GLY A 79 13.79 -8.72 -15.79
N LEU A 80 12.48 -8.44 -15.84
CA LEU A 80 11.71 -8.05 -14.67
C LEU A 80 11.36 -9.28 -13.82
N ARG A 81 11.73 -9.24 -12.54
CA ARG A 81 11.44 -10.32 -11.57
C ARG A 81 10.14 -10.01 -10.83
N VAL A 82 9.09 -10.76 -11.17
CA VAL A 82 7.80 -10.70 -10.46
C VAL A 82 7.41 -12.10 -9.99
N THR A 83 7.11 -12.24 -8.71
CA THR A 83 6.50 -13.44 -8.13
C THR A 83 5.16 -13.06 -7.52
N PHE A 84 4.24 -14.02 -7.39
CA PHE A 84 2.95 -13.77 -6.78
C PHE A 84 2.47 -14.97 -5.97
N ARG A 85 1.64 -14.69 -4.97
CA ARG A 85 1.05 -15.70 -4.09
C ARG A 85 -0.37 -15.31 -3.72
N GLY A 86 -1.31 -16.25 -3.88
CA GLY A 86 -2.66 -16.15 -3.34
C GLY A 86 -2.67 -16.38 -1.83
N ILE A 87 -3.36 -15.52 -1.10
CA ILE A 87 -3.57 -15.61 0.34
C ILE A 87 -5.07 -15.58 0.58
N ARG A 88 -5.62 -16.73 0.98
CA ARG A 88 -7.04 -16.86 1.34
C ARG A 88 -7.27 -16.25 2.72
N LEU A 89 -8.25 -15.35 2.82
CA LEU A 89 -8.55 -14.57 4.01
C LEU A 89 -9.92 -15.00 4.57
N HIS A 90 -10.00 -15.25 5.87
CA HIS A 90 -11.23 -15.68 6.54
C HIS A 90 -11.78 -14.58 7.44
N ALA A 91 -13.09 -14.32 7.37
CA ALA A 91 -13.78 -13.34 8.22
C ALA A 91 -13.23 -11.91 8.14
N MET A 92 -12.73 -11.53 6.96
CA MET A 92 -12.16 -10.21 6.66
C MET A 92 -12.98 -9.42 5.65
N GLU A 93 -14.20 -9.88 5.34
CA GLU A 93 -15.06 -9.25 4.34
C GLU A 93 -15.29 -7.78 4.70
N GLN A 94 -15.04 -6.90 3.76
CA GLN A 94 -15.15 -5.44 3.92
C GLN A 94 -14.25 -4.83 5.02
N ARG A 95 -13.15 -5.49 5.42
CA ARG A 95 -12.24 -5.01 6.46
C ARG A 95 -10.83 -4.77 5.92
N LEU A 96 -10.64 -3.63 5.26
CA LEU A 96 -9.44 -3.36 4.48
C LEU A 96 -8.15 -3.27 5.31
N THR A 97 -8.22 -2.66 6.50
CA THR A 97 -7.07 -2.58 7.44
C THR A 97 -6.56 -3.96 7.87
N PRO A 98 -7.39 -4.87 8.43
CA PRO A 98 -6.96 -6.23 8.71
C PRO A 98 -6.34 -6.94 7.51
N VAL A 99 -6.90 -6.78 6.31
CA VAL A 99 -6.34 -7.38 5.09
C VAL A 99 -4.91 -6.90 4.86
N TRP A 100 -4.65 -5.59 4.82
CA TRP A 100 -3.29 -5.09 4.62
C TRP A 100 -2.34 -5.50 5.73
N ASN A 101 -2.79 -5.51 6.99
CA ASN A 101 -1.98 -5.99 8.11
C ASN A 101 -1.58 -7.47 7.94
N THR A 102 -2.52 -8.33 7.54
CA THR A 102 -2.24 -9.75 7.26
C THR A 102 -1.28 -9.91 6.09
N LEU A 103 -1.49 -9.20 4.99
CA LEU A 103 -0.61 -9.27 3.82
C LEU A 103 0.81 -8.76 4.15
N ALA A 104 0.92 -7.69 4.95
CA ALA A 104 2.19 -7.16 5.41
C ALA A 104 2.95 -8.17 6.27
N GLN A 105 2.27 -8.89 7.17
CA GLN A 105 2.90 -9.93 7.99
C GLN A 105 3.43 -11.09 7.14
N VAL A 106 2.70 -11.51 6.11
CA VAL A 106 3.20 -12.55 5.18
C VAL A 106 4.43 -12.04 4.42
N ALA A 107 4.36 -10.82 3.88
CA ALA A 107 5.48 -10.20 3.18
C ALA A 107 6.72 -9.99 4.09
N GLN A 108 6.51 -9.66 5.36
CA GLN A 108 7.59 -9.52 6.35
C GLN A 108 8.27 -10.87 6.64
N LYS A 109 7.50 -11.95 6.79
CA LYS A 109 8.04 -13.31 6.98
C LYS A 109 8.90 -13.74 5.79
N ASP A 110 8.51 -13.34 4.59
CA ASP A 110 9.25 -13.58 3.35
C ASP A 110 10.45 -12.63 3.16
N GLN A 111 10.78 -11.81 4.17
CA GLN A 111 11.91 -10.88 4.19
C GLN A 111 11.82 -9.76 3.12
N CYS A 112 10.62 -9.29 2.78
CA CYS A 112 10.48 -8.10 1.95
C CYS A 112 10.99 -6.84 2.67
N ASP A 113 11.75 -6.00 1.95
CA ASP A 113 12.27 -4.74 2.50
C ASP A 113 11.27 -3.59 2.40
N TYR A 114 10.51 -3.52 1.31
CA TYR A 114 9.54 -2.45 1.05
C TYR A 114 8.14 -2.98 0.81
N PHE A 115 7.15 -2.22 1.28
CA PHE A 115 5.75 -2.60 1.34
C PHE A 115 4.92 -1.49 0.70
N TYR A 116 4.04 -1.92 -0.21
CA TYR A 116 3.19 -1.04 -0.99
C TYR A 116 1.77 -1.61 -0.98
N PRO A 117 0.81 -1.01 -0.24
CA PRO A 117 -0.60 -1.29 -0.42
C PRO A 117 -1.01 -0.86 -1.82
N ALA A 118 -1.68 -1.74 -2.54
CA ALA A 118 -2.20 -1.50 -3.87
C ALA A 118 -3.65 -1.95 -3.92
N ASN A 119 -4.48 -1.25 -4.69
CA ASN A 119 -5.75 -1.81 -5.13
C ASN A 119 -5.54 -2.60 -6.42
N ASP A 120 -6.39 -3.57 -6.69
CA ASP A 120 -6.33 -4.39 -7.90
C ASP A 120 -6.80 -3.66 -9.16
N ASP A 121 -7.59 -2.58 -8.99
CA ASP A 121 -8.03 -1.69 -10.05
C ASP A 121 -7.10 -0.49 -10.27
N MET A 122 -6.02 -0.33 -9.51
CA MET A 122 -5.14 0.83 -9.71
C MET A 122 -4.26 0.69 -10.95
N GLN A 123 -3.83 1.84 -11.48
CA GLN A 123 -2.87 1.94 -12.57
C GLN A 123 -1.61 2.69 -12.11
N LEU A 124 -0.44 2.13 -12.42
CA LEU A 124 0.85 2.79 -12.24
C LEU A 124 1.22 3.52 -13.54
N LEU A 125 1.31 4.85 -13.51
CA LEU A 125 1.39 5.65 -14.75
C LEU A 125 2.82 6.09 -15.10
N THR A 126 3.65 6.36 -14.10
CA THR A 126 5.01 6.90 -14.29
C THR A 126 6.08 5.84 -14.02
N LYS A 127 7.06 5.69 -14.92
CA LYS A 127 8.26 4.86 -14.70
C LYS A 127 9.19 5.46 -13.65
N GLY A 128 10.05 4.66 -13.03
CA GLY A 128 11.03 5.15 -12.03
C GLY A 128 10.43 5.42 -10.65
N TRP A 129 9.16 5.08 -10.45
CA TRP A 129 8.44 5.34 -9.20
C TRP A 129 9.01 4.56 -8.02
N THR A 130 9.53 3.34 -8.26
CA THR A 130 10.10 2.51 -7.19
C THR A 130 11.43 3.09 -6.74
N SER A 131 12.31 3.43 -7.67
CA SER A 131 13.59 4.08 -7.38
C SER A 131 13.40 5.40 -6.64
N ALA A 132 12.49 6.25 -7.10
CA ALA A 132 12.23 7.55 -6.47
C ALA A 132 11.71 7.40 -5.03
N ALA A 133 10.82 6.45 -4.78
CA ALA A 133 10.30 6.18 -3.45
C ALA A 133 11.34 5.57 -2.51
N VAL A 134 12.14 4.62 -3.00
CA VAL A 134 13.25 4.04 -2.24
C VAL A 134 14.28 5.11 -1.88
N GLU A 135 14.65 5.97 -2.83
CA GLU A 135 15.61 7.03 -2.61
C GLU A 135 15.09 8.08 -1.61
N ALA A 136 13.84 8.50 -1.74
CA ALA A 136 13.21 9.41 -0.78
C ALA A 136 13.23 8.85 0.65
N LEU A 137 12.89 7.57 0.82
CA LEU A 137 12.94 6.90 2.12
C LEU A 137 14.36 6.80 2.66
N ARG A 138 15.35 6.41 1.84
CA ARG A 138 16.76 6.31 2.24
C ARG A 138 17.35 7.64 2.66
N SER A 139 16.89 8.73 2.04
CA SER A 139 17.32 10.11 2.29
C SER A 139 16.50 10.82 3.38
N CYS A 140 15.70 10.11 4.19
CA CYS A 140 14.95 10.76 5.26
C CYS A 140 15.87 11.43 6.30
N PRO A 141 15.58 12.70 6.69
CA PRO A 141 16.40 13.46 7.62
C PRO A 141 16.43 12.90 9.05
N VAL A 142 15.48 12.02 9.41
CA VAL A 142 15.48 11.38 10.73
C VAL A 142 16.42 10.19 10.78
N ALA A 143 16.21 9.24 9.87
CA ALA A 143 17.03 8.05 9.72
C ALA A 143 16.76 7.45 8.34
N SER A 144 17.75 6.76 7.77
CA SER A 144 17.55 6.07 6.50
C SER A 144 16.40 5.08 6.61
N ASN A 145 15.49 5.13 5.64
CA ASN A 145 14.27 4.32 5.56
C ASN A 145 13.22 4.59 6.65
N PHE A 146 13.32 5.68 7.41
CA PHE A 146 12.23 6.15 8.25
C PHE A 146 11.25 6.98 7.40
N GLY A 147 9.94 6.72 7.50
CA GLY A 147 8.94 7.52 6.79
C GLY A 147 8.09 6.75 5.78
N ILE A 148 7.43 7.53 4.93
CA ILE A 148 6.63 7.06 3.81
C ILE A 148 6.93 7.87 2.55
N ALA A 149 6.79 7.24 1.39
CA ALA A 149 6.79 7.90 0.09
C ALA A 149 5.46 7.65 -0.62
N ALA A 150 4.63 8.68 -0.74
CA ALA A 150 3.32 8.65 -1.39
C ALA A 150 3.36 9.27 -2.79
N PHE A 151 2.39 8.91 -3.61
CA PHE A 151 2.33 9.26 -5.04
C PHE A 151 1.15 10.19 -5.32
N LYS A 152 1.21 10.88 -6.46
CA LYS A 152 0.08 11.69 -6.93
C LYS A 152 -0.99 10.77 -7.52
N ASP A 153 -2.17 10.73 -6.92
CA ASP A 153 -3.33 10.06 -7.52
C ASP A 153 -4.07 11.01 -8.45
N VAL A 154 -4.03 10.74 -9.75
CA VAL A 154 -4.77 11.56 -10.72
C VAL A 154 -6.26 11.24 -10.74
N GLY A 155 -6.68 10.17 -10.05
CA GLY A 155 -8.09 9.83 -9.81
C GLY A 155 -8.71 10.50 -8.59
N VAL A 156 -7.91 11.07 -7.67
CA VAL A 156 -8.37 11.66 -6.40
C VAL A 156 -7.55 12.91 -6.03
N CYS A 157 -8.16 14.09 -5.89
CA CYS A 157 -7.41 15.35 -5.60
C CYS A 157 -7.12 15.61 -4.11
N MET A 158 -7.60 14.81 -3.15
CA MET A 158 -7.63 15.28 -1.75
C MET A 158 -6.44 14.86 -0.87
N VAL A 159 -5.92 13.64 -1.00
CA VAL A 159 -4.88 13.12 -0.11
C VAL A 159 -3.92 12.27 -0.93
N PRO A 160 -2.59 12.30 -0.67
CA PRO A 160 -1.69 11.31 -1.24
C PRO A 160 -2.19 9.90 -0.88
N THR A 161 -2.61 9.14 -1.88
CA THR A 161 -3.08 7.77 -1.71
C THR A 161 -2.03 6.80 -2.21
N PHE A 162 -1.97 5.63 -1.57
CA PHE A 162 -0.95 4.61 -1.77
C PHE A 162 0.46 5.15 -1.52
N HIS A 163 1.28 4.32 -0.93
CA HIS A 163 2.60 4.74 -0.49
C HIS A 163 3.53 3.54 -0.41
N LEU A 164 4.82 3.83 -0.43
CA LEU A 164 5.85 2.87 -0.11
C LEU A 164 6.34 3.17 1.31
N VAL A 165 6.48 2.12 2.12
CA VAL A 165 7.26 2.15 3.37
C VAL A 165 8.31 1.06 3.35
N HIS A 166 9.36 1.22 4.16
CA HIS A 166 10.32 0.16 4.42
C HIS A 166 9.92 -0.68 5.65
N LYS A 167 10.50 -1.87 5.84
CA LYS A 167 10.24 -2.77 6.99
C LYS A 167 10.45 -2.13 8.35
N THR A 168 11.28 -1.09 8.42
CA THR A 168 11.45 -0.22 9.62
C THR A 168 10.11 0.32 10.13
N HIS A 169 9.15 0.63 9.25
CA HIS A 169 7.81 1.03 9.67
C HIS A 169 7.12 -0.08 10.48
N LEU A 170 7.15 -1.32 9.99
CA LEU A 170 6.58 -2.48 10.68
C LEU A 170 7.32 -2.73 12.01
N GLU A 171 8.64 -2.64 12.03
CA GLU A 171 9.44 -2.81 13.25
C GLU A 171 9.05 -1.79 14.34
N LEU A 172 8.86 -0.53 13.96
CA LEU A 172 8.46 0.53 14.88
C LEU A 172 7.05 0.32 15.45
N HIS A 173 6.13 -0.24 14.65
CA HIS A 173 4.76 -0.55 15.03
C HIS A 173 4.54 -2.02 15.43
N GLY A 174 5.58 -2.71 15.89
CA GLY A 174 5.45 -4.06 16.46
C GLY A 174 4.94 -5.13 15.49
N GLY A 175 5.23 -5.00 14.20
CA GLY A 175 4.81 -5.91 13.14
C GLY A 175 3.42 -5.60 12.55
N ILE A 176 2.82 -4.46 12.87
CA ILE A 176 1.52 -4.04 12.36
C ILE A 176 1.70 -2.88 11.37
N TYR A 177 1.11 -3.01 10.17
CA TYR A 177 1.24 -2.00 9.10
C TYR A 177 0.37 -0.77 9.36
N TYR A 178 -0.89 -1.00 9.69
CA TYR A 178 -1.85 0.03 10.09
C TYR A 178 -2.32 -0.28 11.51
N PRO A 179 -1.64 0.25 12.54
CA PRO A 179 -2.03 0.11 13.95
C PRO A 179 -3.21 1.02 14.31
N VAL A 180 -4.23 1.08 13.43
CA VAL A 180 -5.45 1.86 13.64
C VAL A 180 -6.66 0.93 13.82
N PRO A 181 -7.63 1.29 14.68
CA PRO A 181 -8.87 0.53 14.84
C PRO A 181 -9.82 0.59 13.62
N SER A 182 -9.52 1.43 12.61
CA SER A 182 -10.36 1.55 11.42
C SER A 182 -10.44 0.23 10.67
N HIS A 183 -11.64 -0.16 10.28
CA HIS A 183 -11.86 -1.27 9.35
C HIS A 183 -12.07 -0.80 7.91
N GLY A 184 -12.27 0.52 7.70
CA GLY A 184 -12.57 1.16 6.42
C GLY A 184 -11.56 2.24 6.03
N ALA A 185 -11.90 3.14 5.11
CA ALA A 185 -10.98 4.12 4.53
C ALA A 185 -10.39 5.10 5.57
N GLY A 186 -9.19 5.62 5.28
CA GLY A 186 -8.48 6.60 6.13
C GLY A 186 -7.02 6.24 6.46
N GLN A 187 -6.54 5.08 6.00
CA GLN A 187 -5.19 4.58 6.26
C GLN A 187 -4.11 5.48 5.64
N ASP A 188 -4.30 5.86 4.37
CA ASP A 188 -3.38 6.74 3.63
C ASP A 188 -3.24 8.12 4.30
N PRO A 189 -4.33 8.86 4.61
CA PRO A 189 -4.21 10.10 5.37
C PRO A 189 -3.61 9.90 6.76
N TRP A 190 -3.87 8.76 7.43
CA TRP A 190 -3.36 8.52 8.78
C TRP A 190 -1.84 8.40 8.75
N ILE A 191 -1.30 7.51 7.91
CA ILE A 191 0.13 7.25 7.89
C ILE A 191 0.90 8.48 7.40
N PHE A 192 0.35 9.22 6.43
CA PHE A 192 0.93 10.48 5.99
C PHE A 192 0.97 11.51 7.12
N ALA A 193 -0.12 11.68 7.86
CA ALA A 193 -0.18 12.58 8.99
C ALA A 193 0.73 12.17 10.15
N VAL A 194 0.93 10.87 10.37
CA VAL A 194 1.85 10.34 11.38
C VAL A 194 3.27 10.79 11.09
N TYR A 195 3.80 10.59 9.88
CA TYR A 195 5.20 10.91 9.58
C TYR A 195 5.49 12.39 9.25
N ARG A 196 4.45 13.20 8.96
CA ARG A 196 4.58 14.62 8.56
C ARG A 196 5.42 15.49 9.51
N PRO A 197 5.29 15.42 10.85
CA PRO A 197 6.05 16.28 11.76
C PRO A 197 7.58 16.11 11.66
N TRP A 198 8.02 14.95 11.21
CA TRP A 198 9.44 14.61 11.03
C TRP A 198 9.99 14.95 9.64
N LYS A 199 9.18 15.54 8.76
CA LYS A 199 9.53 15.77 7.34
C LYS A 199 9.91 14.47 6.59
N CYS A 200 9.39 13.33 7.03
CA CYS A 200 9.57 12.02 6.39
C CYS A 200 8.25 11.46 5.82
N ALA A 201 7.32 12.35 5.47
CA ALA A 201 6.17 12.04 4.63
C ALA A 201 6.38 12.68 3.25
N PHE A 202 6.98 11.94 2.33
CA PHE A 202 7.31 12.42 0.99
C PHE A 202 6.10 12.30 0.07
N HIS A 203 5.74 13.37 -0.63
CA HIS A 203 4.73 13.34 -1.68
C HIS A 203 5.43 13.56 -3.04
N LEU A 204 5.60 12.46 -3.78
CA LEU A 204 6.32 12.41 -5.04
C LEU A 204 5.40 12.84 -6.20
N LYS A 205 5.11 14.15 -6.30
CA LYS A 205 4.10 14.71 -7.21
C LYS A 205 4.34 14.41 -8.70
N GLN A 206 5.56 14.06 -9.10
CA GLN A 206 5.92 13.71 -10.48
C GLN A 206 5.59 12.26 -10.85
N TYR A 207 5.33 11.42 -9.85
CA TYR A 207 5.06 10.00 -10.03
C TYR A 207 3.59 9.75 -9.78
N GLU A 208 2.91 9.40 -10.87
CA GLU A 208 1.46 9.35 -10.89
C GLU A 208 0.96 7.91 -10.82
N ILE A 209 -0.11 7.75 -10.06
CA ILE A 209 -0.96 6.56 -10.07
C ILE A 209 -2.38 7.01 -10.38
N LYS A 210 -3.23 6.07 -10.79
CA LYS A 210 -4.67 6.31 -10.93
C LYS A 210 -5.44 5.22 -10.23
N ASN A 211 -6.21 5.62 -9.22
CA ASN A 211 -7.22 4.77 -8.61
C ASN A 211 -8.55 4.95 -9.34
N HIS A 212 -9.18 3.87 -9.81
CA HIS A 212 -10.44 3.97 -10.54
C HIS A 212 -11.65 4.13 -9.62
N ILE A 213 -11.58 3.68 -8.37
CA ILE A 213 -12.68 3.77 -7.39
C ILE A 213 -12.49 4.94 -6.41
N GLY A 214 -12.16 6.11 -6.96
CA GLY A 214 -11.95 7.34 -6.18
C GLY A 214 -13.24 8.01 -5.73
N LEU A 215 -14.18 8.29 -6.63
CA LEU A 215 -15.34 9.16 -6.32
C LEU A 215 -16.62 8.88 -7.14
N ALA A 216 -16.56 8.16 -8.26
CA ALA A 216 -17.71 8.00 -9.17
C ALA A 216 -18.81 7.05 -8.63
N SER A 217 -18.46 6.12 -7.74
CA SER A 217 -19.37 5.06 -7.24
C SER A 217 -19.70 5.20 -5.75
N GLY A 218 -19.26 6.29 -5.11
CA GLY A 218 -19.21 6.40 -3.64
C GLY A 218 -18.06 5.59 -3.02
N PRO A 219 -17.71 5.86 -1.75
CA PRO A 219 -16.62 5.15 -1.10
C PRO A 219 -16.99 3.68 -0.85
N ARG A 220 -16.13 2.73 -1.25
CA ARG A 220 -16.29 1.29 -0.95
C ARG A 220 -16.41 1.00 0.55
N TYR A 221 -15.87 1.89 1.38
CA TYR A 221 -15.82 1.76 2.83
C TYR A 221 -16.27 3.05 3.51
N LYS A 222 -16.97 2.94 4.65
CA LYS A 222 -17.32 4.11 5.46
C LYS A 222 -16.06 4.75 6.04
N TYR A 223 -15.92 6.07 5.89
CA TYR A 223 -14.92 6.84 6.61
C TYR A 223 -15.24 6.89 8.10
N VAL A 224 -14.19 6.97 8.92
CA VAL A 224 -14.33 7.08 10.37
C VAL A 224 -14.54 8.55 10.75
N ASP A 225 -15.27 8.77 11.85
CA ASP A 225 -15.52 10.08 12.43
C ASP A 225 -14.22 10.85 12.79
N ALA A 226 -14.20 12.15 12.50
CA ALA A 226 -13.01 13.00 12.51
C ALA A 226 -12.31 13.13 13.88
N PRO A 227 -13.01 13.23 15.03
CA PRO A 227 -12.36 13.29 16.35
C PRO A 227 -11.60 11.99 16.70
N GLN A 228 -12.08 10.84 16.21
CA GLN A 228 -11.38 9.57 16.43
C GLN A 228 -10.07 9.53 15.63
N PHE A 229 -10.11 10.08 14.42
CA PHE A 229 -8.96 10.13 13.52
C PHE A 229 -7.78 10.91 14.10
N GLY A 230 -8.03 12.09 14.69
CA GLY A 230 -6.99 12.88 15.34
C GLY A 230 -6.27 12.15 16.48
N ARG A 231 -7.03 11.42 17.31
CA ARG A 231 -6.47 10.59 18.39
C ARG A 231 -5.58 9.46 17.87
N TRP A 232 -5.92 8.87 16.73
CA TRP A 232 -5.11 7.82 16.10
C TRP A 232 -3.80 8.35 15.55
N ILE A 233 -3.81 9.57 14.97
CA ILE A 233 -2.58 10.23 14.55
C ILE A 233 -1.69 10.51 15.76
N GLN A 234 -2.25 11.08 16.84
CA GLN A 234 -1.49 11.38 18.05
C GLN A 234 -0.88 10.12 18.66
N ARG A 235 -1.66 9.02 18.74
CA ARG A 235 -1.17 7.72 19.21
C ARG A 235 -0.03 7.19 18.35
N GLY A 236 -0.18 7.21 17.02
CA GLY A 236 0.86 6.76 16.09
C GLY A 236 2.14 7.58 16.24
N ARG A 237 2.03 8.90 16.37
CA ARG A 237 3.18 9.79 16.62
C ARG A 237 3.85 9.49 17.96
N GLN A 238 3.08 9.29 19.03
CA GLN A 238 3.63 8.97 20.34
C GLN A 238 4.39 7.62 20.32
N GLU A 239 3.87 6.62 19.62
CA GLU A 239 4.54 5.33 19.46
C GLU A 239 5.88 5.49 18.73
N LEU A 240 5.90 6.20 17.61
CA LEU A 240 7.14 6.49 16.89
C LEU A 240 8.15 7.24 17.75
N TYR A 241 7.71 8.27 18.47
CA TYR A 241 8.56 9.04 19.38
C TYR A 241 9.21 8.15 20.44
N ASN A 242 8.40 7.33 21.14
CA ASN A 242 8.89 6.43 22.17
C ASN A 242 9.93 5.44 21.61
N ARG A 243 9.67 4.87 20.43
CA ARG A 243 10.57 3.90 19.79
C ARG A 243 11.88 4.55 19.32
N LEU A 244 11.81 5.75 18.75
CA LEU A 244 12.99 6.51 18.36
C LEU A 244 13.84 6.87 19.58
N SER A 245 13.23 7.38 20.66
CA SER A 245 13.95 7.69 21.91
C SER A 245 14.58 6.46 22.56
N LEU A 246 13.93 5.29 22.50
CA LEU A 246 14.51 4.03 22.97
C LEU A 246 15.70 3.59 22.11
N SER A 247 15.60 3.72 20.78
CA SER A 247 16.73 3.44 19.88
C SER A 247 17.91 4.39 20.06
N GLN A 248 17.65 5.64 20.50
CA GLN A 248 18.69 6.62 20.84
C GLN A 248 19.51 6.24 22.07
N SER A 249 18.90 5.56 23.05
CA SER A 249 19.66 5.01 24.18
C SER A 249 20.62 3.89 23.76
N LEU A 250 20.42 3.30 22.58
CA LEU A 250 21.27 2.27 21.97
C LEU A 250 22.22 2.83 20.90
N TYR A 251 21.92 3.99 20.30
CA TYR A 251 22.72 4.66 19.27
C TYR A 251 22.81 6.17 19.52
N ASN A 252 23.94 6.61 20.09
CA ASN A 252 24.27 8.02 20.37
C ASN A 252 24.36 8.87 19.09
N GLN A 253 23.25 9.44 18.62
CA GLN A 253 23.24 10.66 17.80
C GLN A 253 22.04 11.56 18.14
N SER A 254 22.31 12.86 18.20
CA SER A 254 21.46 13.97 18.63
C SER A 254 20.12 14.08 17.86
N PHE A 255 18.99 14.21 18.58
CA PHE A 255 17.72 14.67 17.98
C PHE A 255 17.14 15.94 18.60
N VAL A 256 16.37 16.58 17.73
CA VAL A 256 15.60 17.81 17.87
C VAL A 256 14.68 17.79 19.11
N ASN A 257 14.72 18.91 19.84
CA ASN A 257 13.99 19.13 21.08
C ASN A 257 12.46 19.13 20.83
N SER A 258 11.72 18.44 21.71
CA SER A 258 10.27 18.18 21.61
C SER A 258 9.38 19.43 21.59
N SER A 259 9.92 20.59 21.97
CA SER A 259 9.21 21.88 21.97
C SER A 259 8.97 22.49 20.57
N GLN A 260 9.45 21.85 19.49
CA GLN A 260 9.27 22.34 18.11
C GLN A 260 8.26 21.53 17.28
N LEU A 261 7.72 20.41 17.79
CA LEU A 261 6.72 19.62 17.08
C LEU A 261 5.33 20.17 17.38
N ASN A 262 4.87 21.11 16.56
CA ASN A 262 3.49 21.59 16.67
C ASN A 262 2.53 20.49 16.18
N PHE A 263 1.67 20.00 17.06
CA PHE A 263 0.76 18.87 16.79
C PHE A 263 -0.54 19.27 16.11
N ASP A 264 -0.71 20.56 15.77
CA ASP A 264 -1.91 21.08 15.12
C ASP A 264 -2.26 20.29 13.85
N ILE A 265 -3.48 19.73 13.85
CA ILE A 265 -4.05 18.98 12.73
C ILE A 265 -4.51 20.02 11.71
N VAL A 266 -3.59 20.51 10.90
CA VAL A 266 -3.90 21.37 9.76
C VAL A 266 -4.23 20.49 8.56
N TRP A 267 -5.51 20.47 8.18
CA TRP A 267 -6.04 19.82 6.98
C TRP A 267 -5.75 20.59 5.68
N ASP A 268 -4.80 21.52 5.69
CA ASP A 268 -4.34 22.18 4.47
C ASP A 268 -3.41 21.24 3.71
N LEU A 269 -4.02 20.38 2.90
CA LEU A 269 -3.37 19.72 1.78
C LEU A 269 -3.88 20.40 0.51
N PRO A 270 -3.19 21.43 0.00
CA PRO A 270 -3.49 21.94 -1.32
C PRO A 270 -3.17 20.87 -2.37
N CYS A 271 -4.07 20.68 -3.34
CA CYS A 271 -3.70 20.19 -4.66
C CYS A 271 -2.48 21.06 -5.12
#